data_AF-A0A1V4Z1W0-F1
#
_entry.id   AF-A0A1V4Z1W0-F1
#
_cell.length_a   1.000
_cell.length_b   1.000
_cell.length_c   1.000
_cell.angle_alpha   90.00
_cell.angle_beta   90.00
_cell.angle_gamma   90.00
#
_symmetry.space_group_name_H-M   'P 1'
#
loop_
_entity.id
_entity.type
_entity.pdbx_description
1 polymer ?
#
loop_
_entity_poly.entity_id
_entity_poly.type
_entity_poly.pdbx_seq_one_letter_code
_entity_poly.pdbx_strand_id
1 'polypeptide(L)' 'MINDIRKKKGMKPLDIITIDMVLADDGKPISSTRIREGEIDVAGTVLRD' A
#
# COMPACT_ATOMS: atom_id res chain seq x y z
N MET A 1 -12.61 -4.24 8.09
CA MET A 1 -11.37 -3.81 8.80
C MET A 1 -10.78 -4.99 9.58
N ILE A 2 -9.47 -5.01 9.88
CA ILE A 2 -8.85 -6.08 10.69
C ILE A 2 -9.51 -6.21 12.07
N ASN A 3 -9.92 -5.10 12.68
CA ASN A 3 -10.58 -5.11 13.99
C ASN A 3 -11.96 -5.77 13.99
N ASP A 4 -12.67 -5.80 12.86
CA ASP A 4 -13.95 -6.53 12.76
C ASP A 4 -13.73 -8.04 12.89
N ILE A 5 -12.68 -8.55 12.25
CA ILE A 5 -12.30 -9.96 12.31
C ILE A 5 -11.85 -10.31 13.74
N ARG A 6 -11.06 -9.44 14.37
CA ARG A 6 -10.60 -9.62 15.76
C ARG A 6 -11.78 -9.67 16.74
N LYS A 7 -12.74 -8.76 16.60
CA LYS A 7 -13.96 -8.74 17.40
C LYS A 7 -14.77 -10.04 17.25
N LYS A 8 -14.96 -10.51 16.00
CA LYS A 8 -15.63 -11.80 15.73
C LYS A 8 -14.93 -13.00 16.38
N LYS A 9 -13.61 -12.91 16.60
CA LYS A 9 -12.80 -13.93 17.26
C LYS A 9 -12.61 -13.72 18.76
N GLY A 10 -13.32 -12.77 19.38
CA GLY A 10 -13.17 -12.46 20.82
C GLY A 10 -11.83 -11.84 21.20
N MET A 11 -11.07 -11.35 20.23
CA MET A 11 -9.77 -10.72 20.45
C MET A 11 -9.93 -9.21 20.70
N LYS A 12 -9.06 -8.64 21.52
CA LYS A 12 -8.99 -7.19 21.72
C LYS A 12 -8.66 -6.48 20.38
N PRO A 13 -9.26 -5.31 20.08
CA PRO A 13 -8.87 -4.49 18.93
C PRO A 13 -7.37 -4.13 18.92
N LEU A 14 -6.84 -3.81 17.75
CA LEU A 14 -5.52 -3.23 17.56
C LEU A 14 -5.65 -1.71 17.36
N ASP A 15 -4.66 -0.98 17.85
CA ASP A 15 -4.43 0.40 17.44
C ASP A 15 -3.85 0.41 16.03
N ILE A 16 -4.53 1.10 15.11
CA ILE A 16 -4.16 1.16 13.69
C ILE A 16 -3.72 2.59 13.41
N ILE A 17 -2.44 2.75 13.05
CA ILE A 17 -1.87 4.02 12.63
C ILE A 17 -1.68 3.93 11.11
N THR A 18 -2.24 4.90 10.38
CA THR A 18 -2.08 5.02 8.93
C THR A 18 -1.13 6.15 8.60
N ILE A 19 -0.28 5.92 7.61
CA ILE A 19 0.55 6.95 6.99
C ILE A 19 0.20 7.02 5.50
N ASP A 20 0.43 8.18 4.90
CA ASP A 20 0.19 8.37 3.47
C ASP A 20 1.21 7.58 2.64
N MET A 21 0.75 7.15 1.46
CA MET A 21 1.61 6.48 0.50
C MET A 21 2.51 7.50 -0.20
N VAL A 22 3.74 7.10 -0.49
CA VAL A 22 4.62 7.85 -1.41
C VAL A 22 4.12 7.63 -2.84
N LEU A 23 3.98 8.71 -3.60
CA LEU A 23 3.49 8.68 -4.97
C LEU A 23 4.66 8.57 -5.96
N ALA A 24 4.42 7.85 -7.06
CA ALA A 24 5.24 7.84 -8.25
C ALA A 24 4.97 9.08 -9.11
N ASP A 25 5.72 9.25 -10.20
CA ASP A 25 5.60 10.41 -11.10
C ASP A 25 4.21 10.50 -11.78
N ASP A 26 3.50 9.38 -11.92
CA ASP A 26 2.12 9.33 -12.42
C ASP A 26 1.05 9.65 -11.36
N GLY A 27 1.47 10.04 -10.15
CA GLY A 27 0.58 10.39 -9.04
C GLY A 27 -0.11 9.19 -8.38
N LYS A 28 0.18 7.96 -8.81
CA LYS A 28 -0.29 6.74 -8.15
C LYS A 28 0.74 6.26 -7.12
N PRO A 29 0.35 5.52 -6.07
CA PRO A 29 1.30 5.00 -5.08
C PRO A 29 2.42 4.16 -5.68
N ILE A 30 3.64 4.30 -5.12
CA ILE A 30 4.72 3.35 -5.34
C ILE A 30 4.31 2.01 -4.74
N SER A 31 4.46 0.93 -5.51
CA SER A 31 4.23 -0.43 -5.01
C SER A 31 5.14 -1.46 -5.68
N SER A 32 5.48 -2.53 -4.95
CA SER A 32 6.37 -3.60 -5.44
C SER A 32 5.79 -4.36 -6.62
N THR A 33 4.46 -4.45 -6.73
CA THR A 33 3.78 -5.04 -7.90
C THR A 33 4.10 -4.24 -9.15
N ARG A 34 3.90 -2.91 -9.11
CA ARG A 34 4.19 -2.01 -10.24
C ARG A 34 5.68 -2.03 -10.63
N ILE A 35 6.57 -2.13 -9.65
CA ILE A 35 8.02 -2.27 -9.89
C ILE A 35 8.32 -3.60 -10.60
N ARG A 36 7.76 -4.72 -10.12
CA ARG A 36 7.99 -6.05 -10.72
C ARG A 36 7.41 -6.16 -12.12
N GLU A 37 6.29 -5.51 -12.38
CA GLU A 37 5.63 -5.47 -13.70
C GLU A 37 6.30 -4.47 -14.66
N GLY A 38 7.24 -3.65 -14.15
CA GLY A 38 7.98 -2.70 -14.95
C GLY A 38 7.17 -1.47 -15.36
N GLU A 39 6.10 -1.15 -14.62
CA GLU A 39 5.36 0.11 -14.78
C GLU A 39 6.17 1.29 -14.26
N ILE A 40 6.85 1.11 -13.11
CA ILE A 40 7.70 2.12 -12.47
C ILE A 40 9.01 1.50 -11.99
N ASP A 41 10.04 2.31 -11.75
CA ASP A 41 11.23 1.88 -11.00
C ASP A 41 11.06 2.05 -9.48
N VAL A 42 12.12 1.71 -8.72
CA VAL A 42 12.12 1.80 -7.25
C VAL A 42 12.04 3.23 -6.70
N ALA A 43 12.37 4.24 -7.52
CA ALA A 43 12.28 5.65 -7.18
C ALA A 43 10.89 6.23 -7.49
N GLY A 44 10.06 5.51 -8.26
CA GLY A 44 8.76 5.97 -8.72
C GLY A 44 8.78 6.58 -10.11
N THR A 45 9.89 6.45 -10.86
CA THR A 45 9.94 6.89 -12.26
C THR A 45 9.07 5.97 -13.11
N VAL A 46 8.18 6.54 -13.92
CA VAL A 46 7.31 5.76 -14.83
C VAL A 46 8.14 5.24 -16.00
N LEU A 47 8.10 3.92 -16.19
CA LEU A 47 8.82 3.23 -17.26
C LEU A 47 7.89 2.88 -18.43
N ARG A 48 6.60 2.63 -18.15
CA ARG A 48 5.55 2.30 -19.14
C ARG A 48 4.18 2.75 -18.63
N ASP A 49 3.36 3.27 -19.54
CA ASP A 49 1.92 3.53 -19.35
C ASP A 49 1.06 2.39 -19.94
#